data_AF-A0A8U0QFL2-F1
#
_entry.id   AF-A0A8U0QFL2-F1
#
_cell.length_a   1.000
_cell.length_b   1.000
_cell.length_c   1.000
_cell.angle_alpha   90.00
_cell.angle_beta   90.00
_cell.angle_gamma   90.00
#
_symmetry.space_group_name_H-M   'P 1'
#
loop_
_entity.id
_entity.type
_entity.pdbx_description
1 polymer ?
#
loop_
_entity_poly.entity_id
_entity_poly.type
_entity_poly.pdbx_seq_one_letter_code
_entity_poly.pdbx_strand_id
1 'polypeptide(L)' 'MEATKAEEPFLRHVETDVLIPKMMREKAKELCAEKVTAFNHCCKETGFLMVFKCRDENAALKECLTVQ' A
#
# COMPACT_ATOMS: atom_id res chain seq x y z
N MET A 1 -19.91 31.64 -0.99
CA MET A 1 -18.48 31.43 -1.29
C MET A 1 -18.40 30.16 -2.13
N GLU A 2 -18.32 30.33 -3.45
CA GLU A 2 -18.12 29.24 -4.40
C GLU A 2 -16.73 28.64 -4.15
N ALA A 3 -16.69 27.39 -3.69
CA ALA A 3 -15.48 26.60 -3.72
C ALA A 3 -15.20 26.25 -5.18
N THR A 4 -14.13 26.85 -5.68
CA THR A 4 -13.52 26.68 -6.99
C THR A 4 -13.66 25.24 -7.47
N LYS A 5 -14.43 25.04 -8.54
CA LYS A 5 -14.43 23.83 -9.36
C LYS A 5 -13.03 23.71 -9.96
N ALA A 6 -12.11 23.11 -9.21
CA ALA A 6 -10.81 22.73 -9.72
C ALA A 6 -11.09 21.81 -10.91
N GLU A 7 -10.68 22.25 -12.09
CA GLU A 7 -10.59 21.42 -13.28
C GLU A 7 -9.96 20.09 -12.86
N GLU A 8 -10.74 19.00 -12.89
CA GLU A 8 -10.20 17.67 -12.61
C GLU A 8 -9.03 17.48 -13.57
N PRO A 9 -7.78 17.41 -13.07
CA PRO A 9 -6.66 17.26 -13.96
C PRO A 9 -6.90 15.96 -14.74
N PHE A 10 -6.98 16.05 -16.07
CA PHE A 10 -7.11 14.89 -16.95
C PHE A 10 -5.80 14.10 -16.87
N LEU A 11 -5.67 13.30 -15.80
CA LEU A 11 -4.53 12.42 -15.61
C LEU A 11 -4.52 11.42 -16.76
N ARG A 12 -3.34 11.29 -17.37
CA ARG A 12 -3.14 10.28 -18.40
C ARG A 12 -3.28 8.91 -17.77
N HIS A 13 -3.67 7.90 -18.55
CA HIS A 13 -3.80 6.51 -18.09
C HIS A 13 -2.55 6.04 -17.31
N VAL A 14 -1.36 6.45 -17.74
CA VAL A 14 -0.09 6.13 -17.03
C VAL A 14 -0.01 6.76 -15.64
N GLU A 15 -0.52 7.97 -15.44
CA GLU A 15 -0.49 8.64 -14.14
C GLU A 15 -1.47 7.97 -13.16
N THR A 16 -2.66 7.61 -13.65
CA THR A 16 -3.70 6.94 -12.87
C THR A 16 -3.36 5.49 -12.54
N ASP A 17 -2.83 4.73 -13.50
CA ASP A 17 -2.64 3.29 -13.36
C ASP A 17 -1.23 2.88 -12.94
N VAL A 18 -0.24 3.77 -13.08
CA VAL A 18 1.16 3.45 -12.74
C VAL A 18 1.71 4.40 -11.68
N LEU A 19 1.56 5.71 -11.87
CA LEU A 19 2.22 6.69 -11.01
C LEU A 19 1.53 6.79 -9.64
N ILE A 20 0.20 6.96 -9.60
CA ILE A 20 -0.58 6.99 -8.36
C ILE A 20 -0.40 5.69 -7.56
N PRO A 21 -0.52 4.49 -8.15
CA PRO A 21 -0.30 3.25 -7.41
C PRO A 21 1.13 3.10 -6.90
N LYS A 22 2.14 3.61 -7.62
CA LYS A 22 3.52 3.67 -7.11
C LYS A 22 3.65 4.60 -5.91
N MET A 23 3.13 5.81 -6.00
CA MET A 23 3.21 6.79 -4.91
C MET A 23 2.43 6.32 -3.68
N MET A 24 1.25 5.75 -3.87
CA MET A 24 0.46 5.14 -2.80
C MET A 24 1.20 3.99 -2.14
N ARG A 25 1.89 3.13 -2.92
CA ARG A 25 2.73 2.05 -2.39
C ARG A 25 3.94 2.54 -1.61
N GLU A 26 4.61 3.61 -2.05
CA GLU A 26 5.73 4.17 -1.29
C GLU A 26 5.25 4.82 0.01
N LYS A 27 4.16 5.59 -0.03
CA LYS A 27 3.58 6.22 1.15
C LYS A 27 3.04 5.19 2.16
N ALA A 28 2.46 4.11 1.66
CA ALA A 28 2.10 2.93 2.43
C ALA A 28 3.28 2.29 3.18
N LYS A 29 4.45 2.20 2.54
CA LYS A 29 5.65 1.67 3.20
C LYS A 29 6.13 2.57 4.33
N GLU A 30 5.97 3.88 4.21
CA GLU A 30 6.32 4.82 5.28
C GLU A 30 5.33 4.75 6.44
N LEU A 31 4.03 4.76 6.16
CA LEU A 31 2.98 4.76 7.18
C LEU A 31 2.90 3.44 7.96
N CYS A 32 3.09 2.31 7.27
CA CYS A 32 2.97 0.98 7.84
C CYS A 32 4.34 0.28 7.93
N ALA A 33 5.44 1.04 8.04
CA ALA A 33 6.82 0.53 8.00
C ALA A 33 7.06 -0.64 8.95
N GLU A 34 6.50 -0.59 10.16
CA GLU A 34 6.62 -1.66 11.16
C GLU A 34 5.96 -2.97 10.69
N LYS A 35 4.74 -2.88 10.15
CA LYS A 35 3.99 -4.03 9.61
C LYS A 35 4.64 -4.59 8.35
N VAL A 36 5.18 -3.73 7.49
CA VAL A 36 5.95 -4.14 6.30
C VAL A 36 7.23 -4.87 6.70
N THR A 37 7.88 -4.43 7.78
CA THR A 37 9.12 -5.05 8.28
C THR A 37 8.83 -6.41 8.91
N ALA A 38 7.79 -6.51 9.74
CA ALA A 38 7.35 -7.77 10.34
C ALA A 38 6.91 -8.79 9.28
N PHE A 39 6.15 -8.34 8.28
CA PHE A 39 5.82 -9.16 7.11
C PHE A 39 7.08 -9.64 6.39
N ASN A 40 8.01 -8.75 6.02
CA ASN A 40 9.26 -9.14 5.35
C ASN A 40 10.12 -10.10 6.18
N HIS A 41 10.15 -9.95 7.50
CA HIS A 41 10.84 -10.87 8.39
C HIS A 41 10.20 -12.26 8.32
N CYS A 42 8.87 -12.32 8.43
CA CYS A 42 8.13 -13.56 8.29
C CYS A 42 8.32 -14.19 6.90
N CYS A 43 8.33 -13.39 5.82
CA CYS A 43 8.64 -13.85 4.45
C CYS A 43 10.01 -14.52 4.36
N LYS A 44 11.03 -13.88 4.96
CA LYS A 44 12.40 -14.38 4.94
C LYS A 44 12.55 -15.67 5.73
N GLU A 45 11.86 -15.81 6.85
CA GLU A 45 11.94 -17.02 7.69
C GLU A 45 11.13 -18.20 7.15
N THR A 46 9.93 -17.96 6.58
CA THR A 46 9.05 -19.04 6.12
C THR A 46 9.15 -19.36 4.63
N GLY A 47 9.77 -18.49 3.83
CA GLY A 47 10.03 -18.72 2.41
C GLY A 47 8.79 -19.19 1.65
N PHE A 48 8.79 -20.45 1.22
CA PHE A 48 7.70 -21.04 0.42
C PHE A 48 6.36 -21.18 1.18
N LEU A 49 6.40 -21.30 2.52
CA LEU A 49 5.19 -21.46 3.36
C LEU A 49 4.60 -20.13 3.85
N MET A 50 5.13 -19.01 3.35
CA MET A 50 4.74 -17.64 3.74
C MET A 50 3.24 -17.37 3.62
N VAL A 51 2.55 -17.93 2.62
CA VAL A 51 1.10 -17.69 2.43
C VAL A 51 0.26 -18.27 3.57
N PHE A 52 0.74 -19.34 4.22
CA PHE A 52 0.04 -19.98 5.33
C PHE A 52 0.45 -19.40 6.68
N LYS A 53 1.74 -19.12 6.87
CA LYS A 53 2.28 -18.65 8.16
C LYS A 53 2.24 -17.14 8.35
N CYS A 54 2.47 -16.36 7.30
CA CYS A 54 2.44 -14.90 7.36
C CYS A 54 1.06 -14.33 7.03
N ARG A 55 -0.01 -15.13 7.15
CA ARG A 55 -1.37 -14.72 6.78
C ARG A 55 -1.88 -13.62 7.70
N ASP A 56 -1.54 -13.70 8.99
CA ASP A 56 -1.87 -12.70 10.00
C ASP A 56 -1.09 -11.39 9.80
N GLU A 57 0.22 -11.48 9.54
CA GLU A 57 1.06 -10.33 9.18
C GLU A 57 0.57 -9.65 7.89
N ASN A 58 0.11 -10.44 6.91
CA ASN A 58 -0.45 -9.91 5.66
C ASN A 58 -1.82 -9.27 5.88
N ALA A 59 -2.64 -9.79 6.80
CA ALA A 59 -3.91 -9.20 7.18
C ALA A 59 -3.70 -7.86 7.91
N ALA A 60 -2.79 -7.80 8.89
CA ALA A 60 -2.44 -6.58 9.59
C ALA A 60 -1.82 -5.53 8.67
N LEU A 61 -0.98 -5.96 7.72
CA LEU A 61 -0.45 -5.09 6.67
C LEU A 61 -1.59 -4.55 5.79
N LYS A 62 -2.52 -5.40 5.34
CA LYS A 62 -3.66 -4.97 4.53
C LYS A 62 -4.59 -4.01 5.28
N GLU A 63 -4.91 -4.29 6.55
CA GLU A 63 -5.72 -3.39 7.37
C GLU A 63 -5.09 -2.00 7.48
N CYS A 64 -3.77 -1.93 7.68
CA CYS A 64 -3.06 -0.66 7.72
C CYS A 64 -3.11 0.11 6.38
N LEU A 65 -3.23 -0.61 5.26
CA LEU A 65 -3.30 -0.03 3.90
C LEU A 65 -4.71 0.34 3.45
N THR A 66 -5.75 -0.32 3.96
CA THR A 66 -7.15 -0.12 3.53
C THR A 66 -7.94 0.84 4.42
N VAL A 67 -7.43 1.19 5.61
CA VAL A 67 -8.11 2.09 6.57
C VAL A 67 -7.80 3.58 6.30
N GLN A 68 -7.28 3.94 5.12
CA GLN A 68 -6.97 5.33 4.76
C GLN A 68 -7.62 5.78 3.46
#